data_AF-A0A183HIM5-F1
#
_entry.id   AF-A0A183HIM5-F1
#
_cell.length_a   1.000
_cell.length_b   1.000
_cell.length_c   1.000
_cell.angle_alpha   90.00
_cell.angle_beta   90.00
_cell.angle_gamma   90.00
#
_symmetry.space_group_name_H-M   'P 1'
#
loop_
_entity.id
_entity.type
_entity.pdbx_description
1 polymer ?
#
loop_
_entity_poly.entity_id
_entity_poly.type
_entity_poly.pdbx_seq_one_letter_code
_entity_poly.pdbx_strand_id
1 'polypeptide(L)'
;HISGDLKDILVIVIQKPIITNNDNVDVEKTKQEVKKILSEKKKIDKIAMKNIISSLSTYQLNILTAEYATVAGHQIEQDIEKHFNGHAKTALLALIHYSRNSNSYFADWLNNLLKNPGGTRDSDLIRLIISRSEIDLATISEAYMKSYKKKLIEEIGTECNGSYRDCLIAIVKGNMQNSILN
;
A
#
# COMPACT_ATOMS: atom_id res chain seq x y z
N HIS A 1 0.57 13.04 -18.71
CA HIS A 1 -0.67 12.43 -19.22
C HIS A 1 -0.79 11.01 -18.67
N ILE A 2 -1.95 10.66 -18.09
CA ILE A 2 -2.25 9.30 -17.61
C ILE A 2 -3.21 8.65 -18.63
N SER A 3 -2.95 7.40 -19.02
CA SER A 3 -3.74 6.66 -20.02
C SER A 3 -3.91 5.18 -19.64
N GLY A 4 -4.84 4.49 -20.33
CA GLY A 4 -5.08 3.06 -20.18
C GLY A 4 -5.56 2.65 -18.78
N ASP A 5 -5.21 1.43 -18.37
CA ASP A 5 -5.67 0.82 -17.11
C ASP A 5 -5.36 1.68 -15.87
N LEU A 6 -4.23 2.41 -15.85
CA LEU A 6 -3.91 3.29 -14.73
C LEU A 6 -4.92 4.43 -14.59
N LYS A 7 -5.37 5.01 -15.70
CA LYS A 7 -6.40 6.06 -15.68
C LYS A 7 -7.69 5.53 -15.05
N ASP A 8 -8.11 4.35 -15.48
CA ASP A 8 -9.35 3.73 -14.99
C ASP A 8 -9.27 3.44 -13.49
N ILE A 9 -8.16 2.85 -13.03
CA ILE A 9 -7.92 2.58 -11.60
C ILE A 9 -8.02 3.87 -10.79
N LEU A 10 -7.31 4.92 -11.20
CA LEU A 10 -7.30 6.19 -10.47
C LEU A 10 -8.67 6.87 -10.45
N VAL A 11 -9.40 6.85 -11.57
CA VAL A 11 -10.76 7.42 -11.62
C VAL A 11 -11.67 6.68 -10.64
N ILE A 12 -11.65 5.34 -10.63
CA ILE A 12 -12.46 4.54 -9.70
C ILE A 12 -12.10 4.87 -8.24
N VAL A 13 -10.81 4.89 -7.92
CA VAL A 13 -10.33 5.12 -6.55
C VAL A 13 -10.69 6.54 -6.06
N ILE A 14 -10.59 7.55 -6.92
CA ILE A 14 -10.90 8.96 -6.57
C ILE A 14 -12.41 9.17 -6.41
N GLN A 15 -13.24 8.53 -7.22
CA GLN A 15 -14.69 8.70 -7.19
C GLN A 15 -15.38 7.86 -6.11
N LYS A 16 -14.66 6.89 -5.53
CA LYS A 16 -15.21 6.00 -4.53
C LYS A 16 -15.58 6.77 -3.25
N PRO A 17 -16.78 6.56 -2.69
CA PRO A 17 -17.16 7.17 -1.43
C PRO A 17 -16.24 6.69 -0.31
N ILE A 18 -15.89 7.59 0.61
CA ILE A 18 -15.16 7.25 1.83
C ILE A 18 -16.12 6.49 2.74
N ILE A 19 -16.08 5.16 2.68
CA ILE A 19 -16.91 4.29 3.53
C ILE A 19 -16.10 3.98 4.80
N THR A 20 -16.48 4.59 5.91
CA THR A 20 -15.89 4.40 7.24
C THR A 20 -16.56 3.29 8.06
N ASN A 21 -17.75 2.83 7.64
CA ASN A 21 -18.52 1.87 8.40
C ASN A 21 -18.11 0.44 8.01
N ASN A 22 -17.71 -0.33 9.03
CA ASN A 22 -17.33 -1.73 8.96
C ASN A 22 -18.54 -2.68 8.88
N ASP A 23 -19.74 -2.14 8.70
CA ASP A 23 -20.96 -2.87 8.97
C ASP A 23 -21.54 -3.50 7.69
N ASN A 24 -21.52 -4.83 7.71
CA ASN A 24 -22.00 -5.79 6.71
C ASN A 24 -21.10 -5.99 5.49
N VAL A 25 -19.99 -6.71 5.72
CA VAL A 25 -19.36 -7.47 4.63
C VAL A 25 -20.27 -8.62 4.25
N ASP A 26 -20.85 -8.51 3.06
CA ASP A 26 -21.59 -9.58 2.43
C ASP A 26 -20.61 -10.65 1.92
N VAL A 27 -20.46 -11.73 2.71
CA VAL A 27 -19.60 -12.88 2.40
C VAL A 27 -19.98 -13.50 1.05
N GLU A 28 -21.28 -13.53 0.72
CA GLU A 28 -21.74 -14.10 -0.55
C GLU A 28 -21.34 -13.20 -1.72
N LYS A 29 -21.44 -11.88 -1.56
CA LYS A 29 -20.91 -10.92 -2.53
C LYS A 29 -19.41 -11.09 -2.76
N THR A 30 -18.61 -11.24 -1.70
CA THR A 30 -17.16 -11.48 -1.85
C THR A 30 -16.87 -12.77 -2.63
N LYS A 31 -17.59 -13.86 -2.34
CA LYS A 31 -17.47 -15.11 -3.09
C LYS A 31 -17.83 -14.94 -4.56
N GLN A 32 -18.88 -14.20 -4.86
CA GLN A 32 -19.27 -13.89 -6.24
C GLN A 32 -18.21 -13.04 -6.95
N GLU A 33 -17.62 -12.06 -6.29
CA GLU A 33 -16.53 -11.25 -6.82
C GLU A 33 -15.28 -12.10 -7.12
N VAL A 34 -14.87 -12.97 -6.21
CA VAL A 34 -13.75 -13.92 -6.45
C VAL A 34 -14.04 -14.85 -7.63
N LYS A 35 -15.25 -15.40 -7.72
CA LYS A 35 -15.67 -16.22 -8.88
C LYS A 35 -15.63 -15.44 -10.19
N LYS A 36 -16.05 -14.17 -10.20
CA LYS A 36 -15.95 -13.30 -11.38
C LYS A 36 -14.50 -13.10 -11.82
N ILE A 37 -13.58 -12.92 -10.86
CA ILE A 37 -12.15 -12.78 -11.17
C ILE A 37 -11.59 -14.08 -11.78
N LEU A 38 -11.92 -15.24 -11.21
CA LEU A 38 -11.38 -16.53 -11.64
C LEU A 38 -12.02 -17.09 -12.92
N SER A 39 -13.18 -16.55 -13.32
CA SER A 39 -14.05 -16.99 -14.42
C SER A 39 -14.41 -18.49 -14.42
N GLU A 40 -15.42 -18.88 -15.20
CA GLU A 40 -15.86 -20.29 -15.28
C GLU A 40 -14.80 -21.23 -15.87
N LYS A 41 -13.83 -20.69 -16.62
CA LYS A 41 -12.78 -21.47 -17.31
C LYS A 41 -11.44 -21.49 -16.58
N LYS A 42 -11.40 -21.11 -15.29
CA LYS A 42 -10.15 -20.94 -14.50
C LYS A 42 -9.14 -20.00 -15.17
N LYS A 43 -9.63 -19.01 -15.91
CA LYS A 43 -8.82 -17.96 -16.53
C LYS A 43 -9.09 -16.65 -15.83
N ILE A 44 -8.03 -15.89 -15.55
CA ILE A 44 -8.17 -14.57 -14.92
C ILE A 44 -8.90 -13.59 -15.85
N ASP A 45 -10.03 -13.08 -15.38
CA ASP A 45 -10.68 -11.91 -15.97
C ASP A 45 -9.99 -10.64 -15.46
N LYS A 46 -9.10 -10.10 -16.30
CA LYS A 46 -8.34 -8.89 -15.99
C LYS A 46 -9.23 -7.66 -15.76
N ILE A 47 -10.35 -7.54 -16.48
CA ILE A 47 -11.22 -6.38 -16.36
C ILE A 47 -11.97 -6.45 -15.02
N ALA A 48 -12.52 -7.63 -14.70
CA ALA A 48 -13.15 -7.86 -13.41
C ALA A 48 -12.16 -7.63 -12.26
N MET A 49 -10.96 -8.21 -12.33
CA MET A 49 -9.91 -8.04 -11.32
C MET A 49 -9.57 -6.56 -11.08
N LYS A 50 -9.30 -5.80 -12.15
CA LYS A 50 -8.99 -4.37 -12.07
C LYS A 50 -10.12 -3.59 -11.39
N ASN A 51 -11.35 -3.78 -11.86
CA ASN A 51 -12.51 -2.99 -11.41
C ASN A 51 -12.91 -3.33 -9.97
N ILE A 52 -12.87 -4.61 -9.59
CA ILE A 52 -13.20 -5.07 -8.24
C ILE A 52 -12.14 -4.55 -7.25
N ILE A 53 -10.85 -4.78 -7.49
CA ILE A 53 -9.78 -4.32 -6.58
C ILE A 53 -9.84 -2.81 -6.38
N SER A 54 -10.07 -2.04 -7.45
CA SER A 54 -10.07 -0.57 -7.39
C SER A 54 -11.31 0.01 -6.68
N SER A 55 -12.43 -0.71 -6.66
CA SER A 55 -13.70 -0.20 -6.11
C SER A 55 -13.93 -0.57 -4.64
N LEU A 56 -13.31 -1.64 -4.13
CA LEU A 56 -13.54 -2.13 -2.76
C LEU A 56 -12.87 -1.29 -1.69
N SER A 57 -13.51 -1.15 -0.52
CA SER A 57 -12.89 -0.58 0.69
C SER A 57 -11.64 -1.35 1.10
N THR A 58 -10.74 -0.71 1.86
CA THR A 58 -9.53 -1.37 2.42
C THR A 58 -9.91 -2.67 3.15
N TYR A 59 -10.97 -2.63 3.96
CA TYR A 59 -11.45 -3.79 4.70
C TYR A 59 -12.02 -4.89 3.78
N GLN A 60 -12.89 -4.51 2.82
CA GLN A 60 -13.46 -5.44 1.86
C GLN A 60 -12.39 -6.09 0.98
N LEU A 61 -11.40 -5.31 0.54
CA LEU A 61 -10.30 -5.79 -0.28
C LEU A 61 -9.46 -6.81 0.48
N ASN A 62 -9.17 -6.57 1.76
CA ASN A 62 -8.43 -7.53 2.59
C ASN A 62 -9.17 -8.89 2.66
N ILE A 63 -10.48 -8.87 2.92
CA ILE A 63 -11.32 -10.07 2.96
C ILE A 63 -11.37 -10.77 1.60
N LEU A 64 -11.55 -10.01 0.52
CA LEU A 64 -11.51 -10.55 -0.84
C LEU A 64 -10.18 -11.22 -1.15
N THR A 65 -9.04 -10.64 -0.75
CA THR A 65 -7.74 -11.28 -0.98
C THR A 65 -7.57 -12.60 -0.21
N ALA A 66 -8.15 -12.72 0.99
CA ALA A 66 -8.14 -13.94 1.77
C ALA A 66 -9.04 -15.03 1.16
N GLU A 67 -10.25 -14.68 0.73
CA GLU A 67 -11.15 -15.60 0.02
C GLU A 67 -10.54 -16.03 -1.31
N TYR A 68 -9.93 -15.10 -2.06
CA TYR A 68 -9.22 -15.40 -3.29
C TYR A 68 -8.16 -16.48 -3.08
N ALA A 69 -7.31 -16.31 -2.05
CA ALA A 69 -6.27 -17.28 -1.75
C ALA A 69 -6.83 -18.67 -1.42
N THR A 70 -7.99 -18.72 -0.75
CA THR A 70 -8.69 -19.96 -0.41
C THR A 70 -9.21 -20.67 -1.66
N VAL A 71 -9.80 -19.94 -2.60
CA VAL A 71 -10.42 -20.51 -3.81
C VAL A 71 -9.38 -20.82 -4.90
N ALA A 72 -8.41 -19.94 -5.10
CA ALA A 72 -7.39 -20.08 -6.15
C ALA A 72 -6.22 -21.00 -5.73
N GLY A 73 -5.95 -21.12 -4.43
CA GLY A 73 -4.80 -21.86 -3.89
C GLY A 73 -3.49 -21.07 -3.88
N HIS A 74 -3.50 -19.80 -4.30
CA HIS A 74 -2.36 -18.90 -4.28
C HIS A 74 -2.80 -17.44 -4.13
N GLN A 75 -1.86 -16.56 -3.81
CA GLN A 75 -2.14 -15.15 -3.54
C GLN A 75 -2.51 -14.39 -4.83
N ILE A 76 -3.48 -13.48 -4.74
CA ILE A 76 -3.96 -12.68 -5.87
C ILE A 76 -2.83 -11.86 -6.53
N GLU A 77 -1.81 -11.46 -5.75
CA GLU A 77 -0.63 -10.77 -6.26
C GLU A 77 0.10 -11.56 -7.34
N GLN A 78 0.18 -12.89 -7.21
CA GLN A 78 0.85 -13.71 -8.22
C GLN A 78 0.17 -13.61 -9.58
N ASP A 79 -1.16 -13.51 -9.61
CA ASP A 79 -1.89 -13.34 -10.86
C ASP A 79 -1.82 -11.91 -11.37
N ILE A 80 -1.81 -10.92 -10.48
CA ILE A 80 -1.55 -9.53 -10.87
C ILE A 80 -0.18 -9.40 -11.52
N GLU A 81 0.83 -10.06 -10.95
CA GLU A 81 2.19 -10.06 -11.47
C GLU A 81 2.31 -10.71 -12.85
N LYS A 82 1.53 -11.76 -13.11
CA LYS A 82 1.50 -12.48 -14.40
C LYS A 82 0.69 -11.75 -15.47
N HIS A 83 -0.41 -11.09 -15.10
CA HIS A 83 -1.41 -10.60 -16.05
C HIS A 83 -1.36 -9.08 -16.30
N PHE A 84 -0.75 -8.30 -15.42
CA PHE A 84 -0.62 -6.85 -15.55
C PHE A 84 0.86 -6.45 -15.64
N ASN A 85 1.10 -5.26 -16.19
CA ASN A 85 2.44 -4.70 -16.33
C ASN A 85 2.43 -3.19 -16.04
N GLY A 86 3.63 -2.61 -15.99
CA GLY A 86 3.85 -1.18 -15.78
C GLY A 86 3.10 -0.63 -14.57
N HIS A 87 2.61 0.60 -14.70
CA HIS A 87 1.97 1.31 -13.59
C HIS A 87 0.64 0.71 -13.14
N ALA A 88 -0.10 0.02 -14.02
CA ALA A 88 -1.33 -0.65 -13.63
C ALA A 88 -1.06 -1.79 -12.65
N LYS A 89 -0.03 -2.61 -12.91
CA LYS A 89 0.45 -3.63 -11.97
C LYS A 89 0.85 -2.99 -10.64
N THR A 90 1.67 -1.93 -10.69
CA THR A 90 2.13 -1.23 -9.49
C THR A 90 0.97 -0.70 -8.66
N ALA A 91 -0.04 -0.10 -9.30
CA ALA A 91 -1.20 0.46 -8.61
C ALA A 91 -2.05 -0.63 -7.93
N LEU A 92 -2.33 -1.75 -8.62
CA LEU A 92 -3.11 -2.85 -8.05
C LEU A 92 -2.40 -3.50 -6.86
N LEU A 93 -1.09 -3.74 -6.97
CA LEU A 93 -0.29 -4.28 -5.86
C LEU A 93 -0.26 -3.30 -4.68
N ALA A 94 -0.10 -2.00 -4.94
CA ALA A 94 -0.12 -0.99 -3.88
C ALA A 94 -1.45 -0.99 -3.11
N LEU A 95 -2.59 -1.09 -3.80
CA LEU A 95 -3.91 -1.20 -3.15
C LEU A 95 -4.00 -2.43 -2.24
N ILE A 96 -3.50 -3.58 -2.69
CA ILE A 96 -3.53 -4.81 -1.90
C ILE A 96 -2.60 -4.72 -0.68
N HIS A 97 -1.35 -4.33 -0.86
CA HIS A 97 -0.39 -4.23 0.24
C HIS A 97 -0.85 -3.21 1.29
N TYR A 98 -1.34 -2.06 0.85
CA TYR A 98 -1.94 -1.06 1.73
C TYR A 98 -3.16 -1.61 2.48
N SER A 99 -4.01 -2.41 1.80
CA SER A 99 -5.21 -2.99 2.42
C SER A 99 -4.92 -3.99 3.53
N ARG A 100 -3.79 -4.69 3.45
CA ARG A 100 -3.37 -5.66 4.47
C ARG A 100 -2.73 -4.99 5.67
N ASN A 101 -1.82 -4.05 5.41
CA ASN A 101 -1.13 -3.32 6.47
C ASN A 101 -0.53 -2.03 5.91
N SER A 102 -1.18 -0.90 6.17
CA SER A 102 -0.72 0.42 5.74
C SER A 102 0.66 0.77 6.31
N ASN A 103 0.92 0.43 7.57
CA ASN A 103 2.19 0.77 8.24
C ASN A 103 3.37 0.02 7.62
N SER A 104 3.21 -1.29 7.37
CA SER A 104 4.22 -2.09 6.67
C SER A 104 4.41 -1.61 5.23
N TYR A 105 3.34 -1.27 4.51
CA TYR A 105 3.43 -0.72 3.16
C TYR A 105 4.28 0.57 3.13
N PHE A 106 4.02 1.52 4.03
CA PHE A 106 4.79 2.75 4.10
C PHE A 106 6.23 2.54 4.59
N ALA A 107 6.46 1.59 5.50
CA ALA A 107 7.80 1.21 5.91
C ALA A 107 8.62 0.65 4.73
N ASP A 108 8.01 -0.22 3.93
CA ASP A 108 8.65 -0.76 2.73
C ASP A 108 8.94 0.35 1.71
N TRP A 109 8.00 1.29 1.56
CA TRP A 109 8.20 2.45 0.70
C TRP A 109 9.35 3.33 1.18
N LEU A 110 9.43 3.68 2.48
CA LEU A 110 10.56 4.42 3.05
C LEU A 110 11.89 3.72 2.75
N ASN A 111 11.95 2.40 2.92
CA ASN A 111 13.17 1.65 2.66
C ASN A 111 13.56 1.73 1.18
N ASN A 112 12.60 1.58 0.27
CA ASN A 112 12.83 1.69 -1.17
C ASN A 112 13.27 3.10 -1.59
N LEU A 113 12.85 4.15 -0.88
CA LEU A 113 13.27 5.53 -1.15
C LEU A 113 14.68 5.82 -0.64
N LEU A 114 15.03 5.30 0.54
CA LEU A 114 16.35 5.45 1.18
C LEU A 114 17.42 4.58 0.51
N LYS A 115 17.10 3.33 0.17
CA LYS A 115 18.02 2.34 -0.43
C LYS A 115 17.89 2.23 -1.94
N ASN A 116 17.38 3.26 -2.59
CA ASN A 116 17.28 3.26 -4.03
C ASN A 116 18.69 3.18 -4.67
N PRO A 117 18.94 2.26 -5.63
CA PRO A 117 20.28 2.08 -6.21
C PRO A 117 20.87 3.34 -6.87
N GLY A 118 20.03 4.28 -7.31
CA GLY A 118 20.43 5.56 -7.88
C GLY A 118 20.64 6.68 -6.86
N GLY A 119 20.69 6.35 -5.56
CA GLY A 119 20.68 7.31 -4.46
C GLY A 119 19.26 7.64 -3.98
N THR A 120 19.19 8.31 -2.83
CA THR A 120 17.94 8.66 -2.15
C THR A 120 16.99 9.44 -3.05
N ARG A 121 15.70 9.07 -3.04
CA ARG A 121 14.64 9.81 -3.74
C ARG A 121 14.10 10.92 -2.83
N ASP A 122 14.88 12.00 -2.68
CA ASP A 122 14.66 13.03 -1.64
C ASP A 122 13.26 13.64 -1.63
N SER A 123 12.74 14.03 -2.80
CA SER A 123 11.43 14.68 -2.91
C SER A 123 10.26 13.76 -2.55
N ASP A 124 10.38 12.46 -2.83
CA ASP A 124 9.39 11.46 -2.41
C ASP A 124 9.53 11.12 -0.92
N LEU A 125 10.76 11.07 -0.41
CA LEU A 125 11.04 10.84 1.01
C LEU A 125 10.46 11.97 1.88
N ILE A 126 10.67 13.22 1.48
CA ILE A 126 10.07 14.40 2.12
C ILE A 126 8.54 14.29 2.12
N ARG A 127 7.95 14.03 0.95
CA ARG A 127 6.50 13.91 0.80
C ARG A 127 5.94 12.84 1.71
N LEU A 128 6.58 11.69 1.78
CA LEU A 128 6.11 10.59 2.61
C LEU A 128 6.22 10.92 4.10
N ILE A 129 7.37 11.43 4.56
CA ILE A 129 7.57 11.77 5.98
C ILE A 129 6.58 12.87 6.42
N ILE A 130 6.41 13.92 5.62
CA ILE A 130 5.51 15.04 5.97
C ILE A 130 4.03 14.61 5.88
N SER A 131 3.63 13.87 4.83
CA SER A 131 2.20 13.47 4.70
C SER A 131 1.75 12.43 5.72
N ARG A 132 2.69 11.75 6.40
CA ARG A 132 2.41 10.81 7.48
C ARG A 132 2.69 11.36 8.86
N SER A 133 3.42 12.48 8.96
CA SER A 133 3.58 13.18 10.25
C SER A 133 2.19 13.57 10.77
N GLU A 134 1.96 13.37 12.06
CA GLU A 134 0.68 13.59 12.73
C GLU A 134 -0.44 12.57 12.44
N ILE A 135 -0.17 11.53 11.63
CA ILE A 135 -1.16 10.48 11.36
C ILE A 135 -0.71 9.15 11.97
N ASP A 136 0.38 8.58 11.46
CA ASP A 136 0.86 7.25 11.88
C ASP A 136 2.37 7.07 11.72
N LEU A 137 3.14 8.15 11.55
CA LEU A 137 4.59 8.07 11.32
C LEU A 137 5.34 7.34 12.45
N ALA A 138 4.88 7.43 13.70
CA ALA A 138 5.45 6.68 14.81
C ALA A 138 5.31 5.15 14.59
N THR A 139 4.09 4.70 14.27
CA THR A 139 3.80 3.28 14.02
C THR A 139 4.47 2.78 12.73
N ILE A 140 4.60 3.63 11.71
CA ILE A 140 5.39 3.32 10.51
C ILE A 140 6.87 3.12 10.88
N SER A 141 7.44 3.98 11.73
CA SER A 141 8.83 3.86 12.20
C SER A 141 9.06 2.55 12.97
N GLU A 142 8.10 2.13 13.80
CA GLU A 142 8.13 0.83 14.48
C GLU A 142 8.05 -0.35 13.51
N ALA A 143 7.14 -0.27 12.52
CA ALA A 143 7.02 -1.28 11.47
C ALA A 143 8.32 -1.38 10.65
N TYR A 144 8.95 -0.25 10.33
CA TYR A 144 10.24 -0.19 9.66
C TYR A 144 11.32 -0.91 10.48
N MET A 145 11.43 -0.62 11.77
CA MET A 145 12.38 -1.29 12.66
C MET A 145 12.13 -2.80 12.75
N LYS A 146 10.86 -3.22 12.79
CA LYS A 146 10.48 -4.63 12.82
C LYS A 146 10.91 -5.37 11.55
N SER A 147 10.68 -4.77 10.37
CA SER A 147 10.99 -5.37 9.06
C SER A 147 12.48 -5.37 8.75
N TYR A 148 13.17 -4.24 8.98
CA TYR A 148 14.55 -4.02 8.51
C TYR A 148 15.62 -4.10 9.59
N LYS A 149 15.22 -4.31 10.86
CA LYS A 149 16.11 -4.45 12.02
C LYS A 149 17.04 -3.25 12.25
N LYS A 150 16.64 -2.09 11.76
CA LYS A 150 17.35 -0.81 11.90
C LYS A 150 16.36 0.31 12.15
N LYS A 151 16.77 1.33 12.90
CA LYS A 151 15.87 2.45 13.15
C LYS A 151 15.79 3.35 11.92
N LEU A 152 14.60 3.83 11.59
CA LEU A 152 14.39 4.75 10.47
C LEU A 152 15.30 5.99 10.56
N ILE A 153 15.52 6.52 11.77
CA ILE A 153 16.40 7.68 12.00
C ILE A 153 17.89 7.40 11.70
N GLU A 154 18.34 6.16 11.90
CA GLU A 154 19.73 5.76 11.62
C GLU A 154 19.95 5.65 10.12
N GLU A 155 18.94 5.15 9.41
CA GLU A 155 18.93 5.03 7.96
C GLU A 155 18.86 6.41 7.28
N ILE A 156 17.97 7.31 7.74
CA ILE A 156 17.99 8.72 7.30
C ILE A 156 19.35 9.36 7.62
N GLY A 157 19.92 9.05 8.78
CA GLY A 157 21.23 9.57 9.18
C GLY A 157 22.38 9.17 8.25
N THR A 158 22.26 8.00 7.61
CA THR A 158 23.25 7.43 6.71
C THR A 158 23.05 7.90 5.26
N GLU A 159 21.80 7.97 4.81
CA GLU A 159 21.44 8.21 3.40
C GLU A 159 21.19 9.68 3.05
N CYS A 160 21.02 10.55 4.06
CA CYS A 160 20.76 11.98 3.87
C CYS A 160 21.86 12.82 4.53
N ASN A 161 22.02 14.09 4.10
CA ASN A 161 23.05 14.99 4.61
C ASN A 161 22.53 16.39 4.95
N GLY A 162 23.28 17.11 5.80
CA GLY A 162 23.06 18.52 6.15
C GLY A 162 21.72 18.80 6.84
N SER A 163 21.26 20.05 6.76
CA SER A 163 20.02 20.51 7.41
C SER A 163 18.78 19.74 6.96
N TYR A 164 18.80 19.21 5.74
CA TYR A 164 17.76 18.33 5.22
C TYR A 164 17.62 17.05 6.08
N ARG A 165 18.71 16.32 6.30
CA ARG A 165 18.76 15.15 7.18
C ARG A 165 18.29 15.51 8.59
N ASP A 166 18.83 16.59 9.15
CA ASP A 166 18.57 16.98 10.53
C ASP A 166 17.08 17.31 10.74
N CYS A 167 16.45 17.95 9.76
CA CYS A 167 15.02 18.22 9.75
C CYS A 167 14.19 16.92 9.71
N LEU A 168 14.50 15.98 8.81
CA LEU A 168 13.79 14.69 8.73
C LEU A 168 13.90 13.90 10.04
N ILE A 169 15.09 13.85 10.64
CA ILE A 169 15.31 13.19 11.93
C ILE A 169 14.49 13.85 13.03
N ALA A 170 14.44 15.19 13.06
CA ALA A 170 13.65 15.93 14.05
C ALA A 170 12.15 15.59 13.95
N ILE A 171 11.59 15.54 12.74
CA ILE A 171 10.18 15.19 12.51
C ILE A 171 9.90 13.76 13.02
N VAL A 172 10.72 12.79 12.64
CA VAL A 172 10.53 11.39 13.07
C VAL A 172 10.64 11.27 14.59
N LYS A 173 11.63 11.91 15.21
CA LYS A 173 11.79 11.93 16.67
C LYS A 173 10.60 12.56 17.39
N GLY A 174 10.09 13.68 16.90
CA GLY A 174 8.92 14.35 17.49
C GLY A 174 7.68 13.46 17.50
N ASN A 175 7.46 12.68 16.44
CA ASN A 175 6.33 11.75 16.37
C ASN A 175 6.48 10.56 17.34
N MET A 176 7.69 10.07 17.58
CA MET A 176 7.96 8.98 18.53
C MET A 176 7.82 9.39 20.00
N GLN A 177 7.94 10.68 20.33
CA GLN A 177 7.76 11.18 21.70
C GLN A 177 6.27 11.37 22.04
N ASN A 178 5.47 11.81 21.05
CA ASN A 178 4.03 11.99 21.22
C ASN A 178 3.27 10.67 21.43
N SER A 179 3.79 9.54 20.93
CA SER A 179 3.18 8.22 21.15
C SER A 179 3.39 7.65 22.56
N ILE A 180 4.28 8.24 23.38
CA ILE A 180 4.51 7.83 24.78
C ILE A 180 3.61 8.62 25.75
N LEU A 181 3.04 9.74 25.28
CA LEU A 181 2.25 10.68 26.11
C LEU A 181 0.73 10.50 25.96
N ASN A 182 0.27 9.63 25.06
CA ASN A 182 -1.14 9.28 24.86
C ASN A 182 -1.34 7.78 25.09
#